data_AF-A0A7J2YVD6-F1
#
_entry.id   AF-A0A7J2YVD6-F1
#
_cell.length_a   1.000
_cell.length_b   1.000
_cell.length_c   1.000
_cell.angle_alpha   90.00
_cell.angle_beta   90.00
_cell.angle_gamma   90.00
#
_symmetry.space_group_name_H-M   'P 1'
#
loop_
_entity.id
_entity.type
_entity.pdbx_description
1 polymer ?
#
loop_
_entity_poly.entity_id
_entity_poly.type
_entity_poly.pdbx_seq_one_letter_code
_entity_poly.pdbx_strand_id
1 'polypeptide(L)' 'MKAYVKENWGSPFIIAFMLLLLSAAAFLSAGLSSQADALAVYAFYALVAGVVLQFVCFLKYKKTDDAEAN' A
#
# COMPACT_ATOMS: atom_id res chain seq x y z
N MET A 1 -9.80 -7.65 -17.43
CA MET A 1 -8.67 -6.91 -16.80
C MET A 1 -9.09 -5.65 -16.03
N LYS A 2 -10.10 -4.88 -16.46
CA LYS A 2 -10.56 -3.65 -15.75
C LYS A 2 -11.29 -3.87 -14.41
N ALA A 3 -11.80 -5.08 -14.12
CA ALA A 3 -12.59 -5.34 -12.91
C ALA A 3 -11.73 -5.58 -11.65
N TYR A 4 -10.55 -6.21 -11.79
CA TYR A 4 -9.71 -6.58 -10.64
C TYR A 4 -9.08 -5.40 -9.90
N VAL A 5 -8.97 -4.23 -10.54
CA VAL A 5 -8.47 -3.00 -9.89
C VAL A 5 -9.56 -2.38 -9.00
N LYS A 6 -10.84 -2.73 -9.20
CA LYS A 6 -11.95 -2.11 -8.48
C LYS A 6 -12.26 -2.77 -7.13
N GLU A 7 -11.88 -4.02 -6.93
CA GLU A 7 -12.27 -4.81 -5.75
C GLU A 7 -11.29 -4.70 -4.58
N ASN A 8 -10.04 -4.32 -4.83
CA ASN A 8 -9.03 -4.22 -3.77
C ASN A 8 -8.10 -3.00 -3.97
N TRP A 9 -8.66 -1.79 -3.81
CA TRP A 9 -7.92 -0.52 -3.96
C TRP A 9 -6.70 -0.39 -3.04
N GLY A 10 -6.59 -1.19 -1.98
CA GLY A 10 -5.42 -1.22 -1.11
C GLY A 10 -4.21 -1.95 -1.69
N SER A 11 -4.43 -2.95 -2.55
CA SER A 11 -3.37 -3.79 -3.15
C SER A 11 -2.26 -3.01 -3.88
N PRO A 12 -2.57 -2.05 -4.79
CA PRO A 12 -1.52 -1.32 -5.50
C PRO A 12 -0.62 -0.47 -4.59
N PHE A 13 -1.14 0.05 -3.47
CA PHE A 13 -0.34 0.83 -2.52
C PHE A 13 0.66 -0.04 -1.75
N ILE A 14 0.27 -1.26 -1.37
CA ILE A 14 1.18 -2.20 -0.72
C ILE A 14 2.28 -2.66 -1.68
N ILE A 15 1.95 -2.89 -2.96
CA ILE A 15 2.96 -3.25 -3.97
C ILE A 15 3.96 -2.11 -4.18
N ALA A 16 3.49 -0.86 -4.29
CA ALA A 16 4.37 0.30 -4.39
C ALA A 16 5.30 0.44 -3.18
N PHE A 17 4.78 0.19 -1.97
CA PHE A 17 5.58 0.14 -0.75
C PHE A 17 6.67 -0.93 -0.79
N MET A 18 6.35 -2.15 -1.22
CA MET A 18 7.35 -3.22 -1.33
C MET A 18 8.49 -2.85 -2.27
N LEU A 19 8.19 -2.19 -3.41
CA LEU A 19 9.21 -1.70 -4.33
C LEU A 19 10.09 -0.62 -3.70
N LEU A 20 9.51 0.33 -2.97
CA LEU A 20 10.26 1.36 -2.24
C LEU A 20 11.23 0.76 -1.21
N LEU A 21 10.81 -0.28 -0.48
CA LEU A 21 11.70 -0.99 0.47
C LEU A 21 12.82 -1.73 -0.23
N LEU A 22 12.55 -2.40 -1.36
CA LEU A 22 13.58 -3.07 -2.14
C LEU A 22 14.62 -2.07 -2.65
N SER A 23 14.19 -0.90 -3.12
CA SER A 23 15.08 0.19 -3.49
C SER A 23 15.88 0.72 -2.29
N ALA A 24 15.27 0.86 -1.11
CA ALA A 24 15.96 1.31 0.09
C ALA A 24 17.04 0.31 0.52
N ALA A 25 16.74 -1.00 0.47
CA ALA A 25 17.71 -2.05 0.75
C ALA A 25 18.88 -2.07 -0.25
N ALA A 26 18.61 -1.79 -1.53
CA ALA A 26 19.65 -1.66 -2.55
C ALA A 26 20.57 -0.45 -2.26
N PHE A 27 20.01 0.71 -1.92
CA PHE A 27 20.79 1.88 -1.52
C PHE A 27 21.62 1.63 -0.27
N LEU A 28 21.06 0.95 0.74
CA LEU A 28 21.77 0.59 1.96
C LEU A 28 22.95 -0.35 1.66
N SER A 29 22.74 -1.34 0.78
CA SER A 29 23.79 -2.27 0.36
C SER A 29 24.91 -1.59 -0.43
N ALA A 30 24.61 -0.50 -1.14
CA ALA A 30 25.58 0.34 -1.84
C ALA A 30 26.32 1.34 -0.91
N GLY A 31 26.03 1.35 0.40
CA GLY A 31 26.62 2.27 1.37
C GLY A 31 25.98 3.67 1.39
N LEU A 32 24.85 3.87 0.70
CA LEU A 32 24.14 5.14 0.61
C LEU A 32 23.08 5.24 1.73
N SER A 33 23.52 5.12 2.98
CA SER A 33 22.65 5.00 4.15
C SER A 33 21.68 6.18 4.32
N SER A 34 22.10 7.41 3.99
CA SER A 34 21.25 8.60 4.09
C SER A 34 20.06 8.56 3.10
N GLN A 35 20.28 8.04 1.89
CA GLN A 35 19.23 7.92 0.88
C GLN A 35 18.32 6.73 1.18
N ALA A 36 18.89 5.63 1.69
CA ALA A 36 18.12 4.48 2.13
C ALA A 36 17.16 4.82 3.28
N ASP A 37 17.63 5.58 4.27
CA ASP A 37 16.82 5.98 5.42
C ASP A 37 15.65 6.90 4.99
N ALA A 38 15.93 7.91 4.17
CA ALA A 38 14.89 8.76 3.60
C ALA A 38 13.86 7.94 2.83
N LEU A 39 14.31 7.00 1.98
CA LEU A 39 13.41 6.16 1.18
C LEU A 39 12.59 5.20 2.04
N ALA A 40 13.15 4.68 3.14
CA ALA A 40 12.43 3.87 4.11
C ALA A 40 11.32 4.65 4.82
N VAL A 41 11.55 5.93 5.13
CA VAL A 41 10.51 6.81 5.68
C VAL A 41 9.38 7.03 4.67
N TYR A 42 9.69 7.28 3.39
CA TYR A 42 8.67 7.37 2.34
C TYR A 42 7.90 6.06 2.17
N ALA A 43 8.60 4.91 2.22
CA ALA A 43 7.98 3.60 2.19
C ALA A 43 6.99 3.44 3.35
N PHE A 44 7.39 3.79 4.58
CA PHE A 44 6.53 3.73 5.75
C PHE A 44 5.22 4.52 5.55
N TYR A 45 5.29 5.77 5.09
CA TYR A 45 4.09 6.57 4.82
C TYR A 45 3.21 5.95 3.73
N ALA A 46 3.81 5.39 2.67
CA ALA A 46 3.07 4.70 1.61
C ALA A 46 2.35 3.45 2.13
N LEU A 47 2.99 2.67 3.01
CA LEU A 47 2.35 1.53 3.67
C LEU A 47 1.17 1.96 4.53
N VAL A 48 1.35 2.98 5.38
CA VAL A 48 0.27 3.46 6.26
C VAL A 48 -0.92 3.94 5.42
N ALA A 49 -0.67 4.71 4.36
CA ALA A 49 -1.72 5.15 3.45
C ALA A 49 -2.45 3.96 2.77
N GLY A 50 -1.69 2.97 2.30
CA GLY A 50 -2.24 1.76 1.67
C GLY A 50 -3.12 0.94 2.62
N VAL A 51 -2.68 0.73 3.86
CA VAL A 51 -3.43 0.00 4.89
C VAL A 51 -4.69 0.75 5.28
N VAL A 52 -4.63 2.07 5.47
CA VAL A 52 -5.81 2.90 5.77
C VAL A 52 -6.83 2.81 4.63
N LEU A 53 -6.37 2.93 3.38
CA LEU A 53 -7.27 2.82 2.23
C LEU A 53 -7.89 1.41 2.13
N GLN A 54 -7.10 0.36 2.34
CA GLN A 54 -7.58 -1.03 2.37
C GLN A 54 -8.65 -1.22 3.45
N PHE A 55 -8.44 -0.66 4.64
CA PHE A 55 -9.39 -0.72 5.75
C PHE A 55 -10.68 0.03 5.44
N VAL A 56 -10.60 1.25 4.89
CA VAL A 56 -11.77 2.03 4.48
C VAL A 56 -12.57 1.30 3.39
N CYS A 57 -11.89 0.72 2.41
CA CYS A 57 -12.54 -0.10 1.38
C CYS A 57 -13.24 -1.32 1.99
N PHE A 58 -12.57 -2.04 2.89
CA PHE A 58 -13.15 -3.19 3.58
C PHE A 58 -14.45 -2.81 4.33
N LEU A 59 -14.42 -1.71 5.10
CA LEU A 59 -15.61 -1.20 5.79
C LEU A 59 -16.73 -0.79 4.83
N LYS A 60 -16.39 -0.14 3.72
CA LYS A 60 -17.37 0.28 2.71
C LYS A 60 -18.03 -0.91 2.01
N TYR A 61 -17.25 -1.92 1.63
CA TYR A 61 -17.78 -3.13 0.98
C TYR A 61 -18.74 -3.89 1.91
N LYS A 62 -18.37 -4.08 3.18
CA LYS A 62 -19.24 -4.75 4.15
C LYS A 62 -20.61 -4.08 4.30
N LYS A 63 -20.64 -2.75 4.25
CA LYS A 63 -21.88 -1.97 4.37
C LYS A 63 -22.80 -2.12 3.14
N THR A 64 -22.25 -2.34 1.94
CA THR A 64 -23.04 -2.51 0.71
C THR A 64 -23.69 -3.90 0.67
N ASP A 65 -22.95 -4.95 1.04
CA ASP A 65 -23.49 -6.32 1.10
C ASP A 65 -24.63 -6.44 2.12
N ASP A 66 -24.51 -5.79 3.28
CA ASP A 66 -25.55 -5.77 4.33
C ASP A 66 -26.81 -4.98 3.89
N ALA A 67 -26.70 -4.06 2.92
CA ALA A 67 -27.79 -3.22 2.43
C ALA A 67 -28.56 -3.82 1.24
N GLU A 68 -27.94 -4.66 0.42
CA GLU A 68 -28.60 -5.37 -0.68
C GLU A 68 -29.29 -6.68 -0.24
N ALA A 69 -29.06 -7.11 1.01
CA ALA A 69 -29.68 -8.29 1.61
C ALA A 69 -31.00 -8.02 2.37
N ASN A 70 -31.56 -6.80 2.32
CA ASN A 70 -32.83 -6.40 2.96
C ASN A 70 -33.89 -5.95 1.95
#